data_AF-J3BU92-F1
#
_entry.id   AF-J3BU92-F1
#
_cell.length_a   1.000
_cell.length_b   1.000
_cell.length_c   1.000
_cell.angle_alpha   90.00
_cell.angle_beta   90.00
_cell.angle_gamma   90.00
#
_symmetry.space_group_name_H-M   'P 1'
#
loop_
_entity.id
_entity.type
_entity.pdbx_description
1 polymer ?
#
loop_
_entity_poly.entity_id
_entity_poly.type
_entity_poly.pdbx_seq_one_letter_code
_entity_poly.pdbx_strand_id
1 'polypeptide(L)'
;MTAKLSPDSVGLIFTMHAAGHPVEHIADAAGCSYPTVVRYLNAAGIILGNRGKPKQLTVEYLTMALDMRAAGSTWYDVEHHIGFHRSTFQSELRAMRAQSC
;
A
#
# COMPACT_ATOMS: atom_id res chain seq x y z
N MET A 1 -8.71 -12.20 -24.79
CA MET A 1 -10.08 -12.06 -24.26
C MET A 1 -10.03 -12.45 -22.78
N THR A 2 -10.23 -11.52 -21.86
CA THR A 2 -10.37 -11.83 -20.43
C THR A 2 -11.77 -12.39 -20.21
N ALA A 3 -11.87 -13.70 -19.94
CA ALA A 3 -13.14 -14.31 -19.57
C ALA A 3 -13.71 -13.57 -18.35
N LYS A 4 -14.94 -13.08 -18.48
CA LYS A 4 -15.65 -12.45 -17.37
C LYS A 4 -15.97 -13.55 -16.35
N LEU A 5 -15.71 -13.30 -15.07
CA LEU A 5 -16.06 -14.22 -13.99
C LEU A 5 -17.56 -14.52 -14.03
N SER A 6 -17.95 -15.75 -13.67
CA SER A 6 -19.36 -16.09 -13.55
C SER A 6 -20.03 -15.24 -12.45
N PRO A 7 -21.34 -14.96 -12.55
CA PRO A 7 -22.09 -14.25 -11.50
C PRO A 7 -21.95 -14.94 -10.13
N ASP A 8 -21.94 -16.27 -10.10
CA ASP A 8 -21.80 -17.06 -8.87
C ASP A 8 -20.44 -16.83 -8.20
N SER A 9 -19.34 -16.86 -8.98
CA SER A 9 -18.00 -16.56 -8.44
C SER A 9 -17.91 -15.12 -7.92
N VAL A 10 -18.58 -14.16 -8.56
CA VAL A 10 -18.65 -12.78 -8.09
C VAL A 10 -19.43 -12.68 -6.77
N GLY A 11 -20.58 -13.35 -6.67
CA GLY A 11 -21.34 -13.42 -5.43
C GLY A 11 -20.55 -14.05 -4.28
N LEU A 12 -19.81 -15.12 -4.56
CA LEU A 12 -18.95 -15.80 -3.59
C LEU A 12 -17.86 -14.87 -3.06
N ILE A 13 -17.23 -14.07 -3.93
CA ILE A 13 -16.23 -13.06 -3.52
C ILE A 13 -16.78 -12.13 -2.43
N PHE A 14 -17.95 -11.53 -2.67
CA PHE A 14 -18.53 -10.57 -1.73
C PHE A 14 -19.01 -11.24 -0.44
N THR A 15 -19.58 -12.44 -0.55
CA THR A 15 -20.10 -13.19 0.61
C THR A 15 -18.97 -13.58 1.54
N MET A 16 -17.88 -14.14 0.99
CA MET A 16 -16.74 -14.54 1.80
C MET A 16 -15.97 -13.33 2.36
N HIS A 17 -15.91 -12.23 1.62
CA HIS A 17 -15.33 -10.99 2.14
C HIS A 17 -16.14 -10.44 3.33
N ALA A 18 -17.46 -10.42 3.23
CA ALA A 18 -18.35 -9.99 4.31
C ALA A 18 -18.24 -10.90 5.55
N ALA A 19 -17.95 -12.18 5.36
CA ALA A 19 -17.64 -13.13 6.44
C ALA A 19 -16.22 -12.97 7.03
N GLY A 20 -15.40 -12.06 6.50
CA GLY A 20 -14.05 -11.77 7.01
C GLY A 20 -12.96 -12.74 6.54
N HIS A 21 -13.21 -13.54 5.51
CA HIS A 21 -12.19 -14.45 4.99
C HIS A 21 -11.02 -13.68 4.31
N PRO A 22 -9.79 -14.20 4.41
CA PRO A 22 -8.65 -13.63 3.70
C PRO A 22 -8.82 -13.80 2.20
N VAL A 23 -8.38 -12.80 1.42
CA VAL A 23 -8.59 -12.73 -0.03
C VAL A 23 -7.92 -13.88 -0.78
N GLU A 24 -6.85 -14.42 -0.24
CA GLU A 24 -6.18 -15.62 -0.70
C GLU A 24 -7.16 -16.81 -0.73
N HIS A 25 -7.91 -17.04 0.36
CA HIS A 25 -8.91 -18.11 0.41
C HIS A 25 -10.12 -17.80 -0.48
N ILE A 26 -10.49 -16.52 -0.60
CA ILE A 26 -11.57 -16.09 -1.52
C ILE A 26 -11.19 -16.38 -2.96
N ALA A 27 -9.94 -16.14 -3.35
CA ALA A 27 -9.42 -16.38 -4.68
C ALA A 27 -9.49 -17.88 -5.03
N ASP A 28 -9.03 -18.73 -4.11
CA ASP A 28 -9.08 -20.19 -4.25
C ASP A 28 -10.53 -20.69 -4.39
N ALA A 29 -11.43 -20.23 -3.51
CA ALA A 29 -12.83 -20.63 -3.52
C ALA A 29 -13.60 -20.13 -4.74
N ALA A 30 -13.33 -18.91 -5.21
CA ALA A 30 -13.95 -18.33 -6.40
C ALA A 30 -13.34 -18.84 -7.71
N GLY A 31 -12.25 -19.63 -7.64
CA GLY A 31 -11.54 -20.17 -8.80
C GLY A 31 -10.87 -19.09 -9.64
N CYS A 32 -10.35 -18.03 -9.00
CA CYS A 32 -9.77 -16.88 -9.71
C CYS A 32 -8.48 -16.39 -9.04
N SER A 33 -7.76 -15.51 -9.73
CA SER A 33 -6.52 -14.96 -9.18
C SER A 33 -6.78 -13.89 -8.13
N TYR A 34 -5.87 -13.76 -7.16
CA TYR A 34 -5.92 -12.72 -6.13
C TYR A 34 -6.18 -11.29 -6.69
N PRO A 35 -5.48 -10.82 -7.75
CA PRO A 35 -5.77 -9.50 -8.34
C PRO A 35 -7.20 -9.36 -8.87
N THR A 36 -7.81 -10.47 -9.30
CA THR A 36 -9.20 -10.46 -9.78
C THR A 36 -10.17 -10.19 -8.64
N VAL A 37 -9.98 -10.85 -7.50
CA VAL A 37 -10.77 -10.61 -6.28
C VAL A 37 -10.64 -9.15 -5.84
N VAL A 38 -9.41 -8.65 -5.73
CA VAL A 38 -9.12 -7.25 -5.38
C VAL A 38 -9.83 -6.29 -6.33
N ARG A 39 -9.80 -6.55 -7.64
CA ARG A 39 -10.47 -5.71 -8.64
C ARG A 39 -11.99 -5.66 -8.43
N TYR A 40 -12.64 -6.79 -8.17
CA TYR A 40 -14.08 -6.83 -7.91
C TYR A 40 -14.46 -6.12 -6.61
N LEU A 41 -13.68 -6.31 -5.55
CA LEU A 41 -13.88 -5.62 -4.28
C LEU A 41 -13.69 -4.10 -4.42
N ASN A 42 -12.60 -3.67 -5.06
CA ASN A 42 -12.35 -2.25 -5.34
C ASN A 42 -13.45 -1.63 -6.21
N ALA A 43 -13.95 -2.36 -7.23
CA ALA A 43 -15.05 -1.89 -8.08
C ALA A 43 -16.37 -1.72 -7.31
N ALA A 44 -16.53 -2.43 -6.19
CA ALA A 44 -17.65 -2.26 -5.26
C ALA A 44 -17.37 -1.23 -4.16
N GLY A 45 -16.27 -0.48 -4.24
CA GLY A 45 -15.87 0.52 -3.24
C GLY A 45 -15.19 -0.05 -2.00
N ILE A 46 -14.94 -1.37 -1.96
CA ILE A 46 -14.27 -2.04 -0.85
C ILE A 46 -12.76 -1.99 -1.10
N ILE A 47 -12.10 -0.97 -0.52
CA ILE A 47 -10.65 -0.84 -0.60
C ILE A 47 -10.03 -1.74 0.45
N LEU A 48 -9.45 -2.85 -0.02
CA LEU A 48 -8.59 -3.69 0.82
C LEU A 48 -7.40 -2.82 1.23
N GLY A 49 -7.27 -2.55 2.54
CA GLY A 49 -6.20 -1.71 3.08
C GLY A 49 -4.84 -2.12 2.52
N ASN A 50 -3.95 -1.13 2.32
CA ASN A 50 -2.64 -1.31 1.71
C ASN A 50 -1.87 -2.45 2.39
N ARG A 51 -1.94 -3.66 1.82
CA ARG A 51 -1.09 -4.82 2.16
C ARG A 51 0.33 -4.69 1.59
N GLY A 52 0.79 -3.45 1.39
CA GLY A 52 2.19 -3.19 1.11
C GLY A 52 3.03 -3.60 2.31
N LYS A 53 4.30 -3.95 2.07
CA LYS A 53 5.26 -4.12 3.17
C LYS A 53 5.23 -2.85 4.03
N PRO A 54 5.30 -2.98 5.36
CA PRO A 54 5.40 -1.81 6.23
C PRO A 54 6.56 -0.94 5.77
N LYS A 55 6.35 0.38 5.74
CA LYS A 55 7.38 1.32 5.32
C LYS A 55 8.60 1.13 6.21
N GLN A 56 9.77 0.94 5.60
CA GLN A 56 11.03 0.82 6.32
C GLN A 56 11.55 2.18 6.81
N LEU A 57 11.18 3.26 6.13
CA LEU A 57 11.48 4.62 6.57
C LEU A 57 10.58 4.98 7.75
N THR A 58 11.12 4.89 8.95
CA THR A 58 10.44 5.25 10.21
C THR A 58 10.41 6.77 10.41
N VAL A 59 9.57 7.21 11.35
CA VAL A 59 9.53 8.62 11.78
C VAL A 59 10.88 9.07 12.34
N GLU A 60 11.61 8.20 13.03
CA GLU A 60 12.94 8.50 13.58
C GLU A 60 13.94 8.87 12.48
N TYR A 61 13.97 8.10 11.39
CA TYR A 61 14.83 8.42 10.24
C TYR A 61 14.41 9.71 9.53
N LEU A 62 13.12 10.02 9.51
CA LEU A 62 12.61 11.29 8.99
C LEU A 62 13.04 12.47 9.87
N THR A 63 12.93 12.35 11.19
CA THR A 63 13.39 13.39 12.13
C THR A 63 14.89 13.61 11.99
N MET A 64 15.68 12.53 11.96
CA MET A 64 17.12 12.62 11.74
C MET A 64 17.46 13.30 10.41
N ALA A 65 16.75 12.97 9.33
CA ALA A 65 16.93 13.63 8.04
C ALA A 65 16.61 15.14 8.11
N LEU A 66 15.54 15.53 8.83
CA LEU A 66 15.15 16.92 8.99
C LEU A 66 16.16 17.71 9.85
N ASP A 67 16.68 17.11 10.91
CA ASP A 67 17.70 17.71 11.77
C ASP A 67 19.00 17.94 10.99
N MET A 68 19.44 16.95 10.20
CA MET A 68 20.59 17.12 9.30
C MET A 68 20.34 18.25 8.28
N ARG A 69 19.14 18.33 7.72
CA ARG A 69 18.77 19.42 6.79
C ARG A 69 18.78 20.78 7.48
N ALA A 70 18.35 20.87 8.74
CA ALA A 70 18.37 22.09 9.53
C ALA A 70 19.82 22.51 9.88
N ALA A 71 20.71 21.54 10.10
CA ALA A 71 22.14 21.76 10.31
C ALA A 71 22.91 22.14 9.01
N GLY A 72 22.23 22.18 7.86
CA GLY A 72 22.80 22.60 6.59
C GLY A 72 23.29 21.47 5.68
N SER A 73 23.15 20.19 6.09
CA SER A 73 23.52 19.05 5.24
C SER A 73 22.69 18.99 3.97
N THR A 74 23.28 18.51 2.88
CA THR A 74 22.56 18.27 1.63
C THR A 74 21.74 16.98 1.70
N TRP A 75 20.77 16.81 0.81
CA TRP A 75 20.05 15.53 0.69
C TRP A 75 20.96 14.36 0.29
N TYR A 76 22.09 14.65 -0.36
CA TYR A 76 23.10 13.65 -0.68
C TYR A 76 23.78 13.13 0.60
N ASP A 77 24.14 14.04 1.51
CA ASP A 77 24.74 13.67 2.81
C ASP A 77 23.77 12.86 3.67
N VAL A 78 22.49 13.25 3.66
CA VAL A 78 21.40 12.52 4.35
C VAL A 78 21.25 11.12 3.78
N GLU A 79 21.26 10.97 2.45
CA GLU A 79 21.19 9.66 1.80
C GLU A 79 22.39 8.79 2.18
N HIS A 80 23.60 9.36 2.14
CA HIS A 80 24.82 8.64 2.49
C HIS A 80 24.86 8.23 3.98
N HIS A 81 24.29 9.05 4.86
CA HIS A 81 24.29 8.79 6.30
C HIS A 81 23.19 7.81 6.73
N ILE A 82 21.97 7.96 6.21
CA ILE A 82 20.80 7.18 6.65
C ILE A 82 20.60 5.92 5.79
N GLY A 83 21.07 5.93 4.55
CA GLY A 83 20.97 4.78 3.64
C GLY A 83 19.65 4.67 2.87
N PHE A 84 18.79 5.69 2.95
CA PHE A 84 17.61 5.80 2.07
C PHE A 84 17.84 6.83 0.97
N HIS A 85 17.45 6.50 -0.26
CA HIS A 85 17.53 7.44 -1.36
C HIS A 85 16.67 8.69 -1.11
N ARG A 86 17.15 9.86 -1.52
CA ARG A 86 16.47 11.17 -1.31
C ARG A 86 15.01 11.20 -1.74
N SER A 87 14.63 10.45 -2.78
CA SER A 87 13.26 10.39 -3.28
C SER A 87 12.29 9.73 -2.28
N THR A 88 12.79 8.83 -1.43
CA THR A 88 12.01 8.17 -0.38
C THR A 88 11.60 9.20 0.67
N PHE A 89 12.56 10.00 1.17
CA PHE A 89 12.26 11.11 2.10
C PHE A 89 11.29 12.11 1.51
N GLN A 90 11.50 12.55 0.26
CA GLN A 90 10.61 13.51 -0.40
C GLN A 90 9.19 12.97 -0.62
N SER A 91 9.05 11.68 -0.89
CA SER A 91 7.74 11.05 -1.05
C SER A 91 7.01 10.97 0.29
N GLU A 92 7.72 10.65 1.37
CA GLU A 92 7.14 10.60 2.70
C GLU A 92 6.75 11.97 3.22
N LEU A 93 7.62 12.97 3.07
CA LEU A 93 7.30 14.36 3.45
C LEU A 93 6.09 14.90 2.70
N ARG A 94 5.88 14.51 1.44
CA ARG A 94 4.65 14.84 0.68
C ARG A 94 3.43 14.12 1.23
N ALA A 95 3.56 12.83 1.56
CA ALA A 95 2.46 12.06 2.15
C ALA A 95 2.02 12.62 3.51
N MET A 96 2.97 13.01 4.38
CA MET A 96 2.68 13.62 5.68
C MET A 96 1.93 14.95 5.55
N ARG A 97 2.32 15.78 4.58
CA ARG A 97 1.62 17.04 4.28
C ARG A 97 0.19 16.81 3.80
N ALA A 98 -0.03 15.79 2.96
CA ALA A 98 -1.36 15.46 2.45
C ALA A 98 -2.31 14.91 3.53
N GLN A 99 -1.79 14.34 4.61
CA GLN A 99 -2.59 13.86 5.76
C GLN A 99 -2.92 14.96 6.77
N SER A 100 -2.28 16.12 6.68
CA SER A 100 -2.47 17.25 7.60
C SER A 100 -3.46 18.30 7.06
N CYS A 101 -4.07 18.04 5.91
CA CYS A 101 -5.19 18.81 5.32
C CYS A 101 -6.47 17.99 5.39
#